data_AF-A0AAG5DHW1-F1
#
_entry.id   AF-A0AAG5DHW1-F1
#
_cell.length_a   1.000
_cell.length_b   1.000
_cell.length_c   1.000
_cell.angle_alpha   90.00
_cell.angle_beta   90.00
_cell.angle_gamma   90.00
#
_symmetry.space_group_name_H-M   'P 1'
#
loop_
_entity.id
_entity.type
_entity.pdbx_description
1 polymer ?
#
loop_
_entity_poly.entity_id
_entity_poly.type
_entity_poly.pdbx_seq_one_letter_code
_entity_poly.pdbx_strand_id
1 'polypeptide(L)'
;MSISEFLKDLPCHNEENFSLFNTENGVKTSSKRPSVYIPTMDIPSEQVIVTEKKNILLRYLQHQWDKKNPPKKRELENASNDLHRKRPRLEPRDNNNT
;
A
#
# COMPACT_ATOMS: atom_id res chain seq x y z
N MET A 1 18.55 34.79 -27.57
CA MET A 1 17.98 34.87 -26.21
C MET A 1 19.11 35.12 -25.23
N SER A 2 18.91 36.07 -24.31
CA SER A 2 19.86 36.34 -23.23
C SER A 2 19.58 35.41 -22.04
N ILE A 3 20.59 35.13 -21.22
CA ILE A 3 20.44 34.42 -19.94
C ILE A 3 19.42 35.13 -19.04
N SER A 4 19.36 36.45 -19.05
CA SER A 4 18.38 37.23 -18.28
C SER A 4 16.94 36.99 -18.73
N GLU A 5 16.74 36.72 -20.01
CA GLU A 5 15.41 36.41 -20.57
C GLU A 5 14.98 34.98 -20.25
N PHE A 6 15.94 34.08 -20.02
CA PHE A 6 15.70 32.72 -19.56
C PHE A 6 15.37 32.65 -18.05
N LEU A 7 15.91 33.57 -17.25
CA LEU A 7 15.74 33.59 -15.79
C LEU A 7 14.59 34.48 -15.29
N LYS A 8 13.79 35.08 -16.19
CA LYS A 8 12.59 35.82 -15.81
C LYS A 8 11.47 34.88 -15.37
N ASP A 9 10.49 35.41 -14.64
CA ASP A 9 9.24 34.73 -14.28
C ASP A 9 9.44 33.41 -13.49
N LEU A 10 10.41 33.40 -12.57
CA LEU A 10 10.58 32.28 -11.64
C LEU A 10 9.35 32.09 -10.75
N PRO A 11 9.06 30.87 -10.28
CA PRO A 11 7.90 30.60 -9.44
C PRO A 11 7.84 31.51 -8.20
N CYS A 12 6.72 32.21 -8.05
CA CYS A 12 6.43 33.05 -6.91
C CYS A 12 5.15 32.56 -6.23
N HIS A 13 5.26 32.05 -5.00
CA HIS A 13 4.08 31.68 -4.21
C HIS A 13 3.44 32.92 -3.54
N ASN A 14 4.25 33.91 -3.17
CA ASN A 14 3.82 35.15 -2.55
C ASN A 14 4.89 36.22 -2.79
N GLU A 15 4.52 37.35 -3.41
CA GLU A 15 5.42 38.44 -3.76
C GLU A 15 6.01 39.14 -2.52
N GLU A 16 5.31 39.06 -1.39
CA GLU A 16 5.78 39.61 -0.12
C GLU A 16 6.86 38.75 0.55
N ASN A 17 6.99 37.48 0.16
CA ASN A 17 8.06 36.64 0.67
C ASN A 17 9.38 37.21 0.15
N PHE A 18 10.24 37.68 1.06
CA PHE A 18 11.56 38.28 0.78
C PHE A 18 11.59 39.73 0.29
N SER A 19 10.44 40.42 0.09
CA SER A 19 10.40 41.83 -0.33
C SER A 19 11.08 42.78 0.68
N LEU A 20 11.01 42.45 1.97
CA LEU A 20 11.56 43.22 3.09
C LEU A 20 12.84 42.63 3.68
N PHE A 21 13.43 41.60 3.07
CA PHE A 21 14.62 40.95 3.63
C PHE A 21 15.83 41.89 3.57
N ASN A 22 16.42 42.19 4.73
CA ASN A 22 17.58 43.09 4.86
C ASN A 22 18.65 42.48 5.77
N THR A 23 19.90 42.45 5.28
CA THR A 23 21.08 41.93 6.00
C THR A 23 21.78 43.01 6.85
N GLU A 24 21.53 44.29 6.58
CA GLU A 24 22.22 45.45 7.19
C GLU A 24 21.95 45.55 8.71
N ASN A 25 20.81 45.06 9.19
CA ASN A 25 20.43 45.10 10.61
C ASN A 25 21.04 43.97 11.47
N GLY A 26 22.08 43.30 10.96
CA GLY A 26 23.17 42.80 11.80
C GLY A 26 22.78 41.97 13.02
N VAL A 27 21.89 40.99 12.89
CA VAL A 27 21.88 39.86 13.82
C VAL A 27 22.58 38.72 13.13
N LYS A 28 23.77 38.38 13.61
CA LYS A 28 24.57 37.20 13.24
C LYS A 28 23.63 36.00 13.06
N THR A 29 23.20 35.73 11.83
CA THR A 29 22.17 34.74 11.45
C THR A 29 22.60 33.30 11.78
N SER A 30 23.85 33.11 12.20
CA SER A 30 24.41 31.83 12.65
C SER A 30 24.12 31.48 14.13
N SER A 31 23.67 32.42 14.97
CA SER A 31 23.80 32.26 16.44
C SER A 31 22.54 31.86 17.21
N LYS A 32 21.35 31.83 16.59
CA LYS A 32 20.15 31.31 17.25
C LYS A 32 19.69 30.04 16.56
N ARG A 33 20.08 28.90 17.13
CA ARG A 33 19.45 27.62 16.80
C ARG A 33 17.92 27.81 16.92
N PRO A 34 17.11 27.34 15.97
CA PRO A 34 15.67 27.35 16.11
C PRO A 34 15.27 26.77 17.46
N SER A 35 14.24 27.33 18.09
CA SER A 35 13.74 26.80 19.36
C SER A 35 13.33 25.34 19.17
N VAL A 36 13.76 24.48 20.08
CA VAL A 36 13.39 23.06 20.07
C VAL A 36 11.93 22.94 20.49
N TYR A 37 11.14 22.20 19.72
CA TYR A 37 9.77 21.85 20.10
C TYR A 37 9.80 20.86 21.28
N ILE A 38 9.15 21.23 22.39
CA ILE A 38 8.97 20.36 23.56
C ILE A 38 7.47 20.04 23.64
N PRO A 39 7.05 18.80 23.31
CA PRO A 39 5.66 18.39 23.46
C PRO A 39 5.25 18.44 24.93
N THR A 40 4.18 19.16 25.25
CA THR A 40 3.62 19.23 26.61
C THR A 40 2.38 18.36 26.78
N MET A 41 1.70 18.03 25.68
CA MET A 41 0.49 17.23 25.65
C MET A 41 0.76 15.93 24.89
N ASP A 42 0.20 14.83 25.39
CA ASP A 42 0.22 13.55 24.69
C ASP A 42 -1.04 13.43 23.82
N ILE A 43 -0.84 13.39 22.50
CA ILE A 43 -1.92 13.31 21.51
C ILE A 43 -1.85 11.93 20.86
N PRO A 44 -2.90 11.09 20.99
CA PRO A 44 -2.87 9.75 20.42
C PRO A 44 -2.86 9.80 18.89
N SER A 45 -2.14 8.86 18.27
CA SER A 45 -2.15 8.70 16.82
C SER A 45 -3.47 8.07 16.34
N GLU A 46 -4.04 8.59 15.27
CA GLU A 46 -5.27 8.05 14.67
C GLU A 46 -5.05 6.65 14.08
N GLN A 47 -3.87 6.41 13.50
CA GLN A 47 -3.52 5.15 12.85
C GLN A 47 -2.12 4.70 13.27
N VAL A 48 -1.91 3.38 13.28
CA VAL A 48 -0.62 2.76 13.62
C VAL A 48 -0.12 1.97 12.42
N ILE A 49 1.14 2.21 12.05
CA ILE A 49 1.82 1.46 10.99
C ILE A 49 2.13 0.06 11.52
N VAL A 50 1.60 -0.97 10.87
CA VAL A 50 1.81 -2.37 11.23
C VAL A 50 2.52 -3.13 10.10
N THR A 51 3.37 -4.07 10.48
CA THR A 51 4.02 -4.99 9.54
C THR A 51 3.27 -6.32 9.48
N GLU A 52 3.20 -6.93 8.29
CA GLU A 52 2.59 -8.24 8.14
C GLU A 52 3.42 -9.31 8.86
N LYS A 53 2.80 -10.07 9.76
CA LYS A 53 3.48 -11.12 10.53
C LYS A 53 3.78 -12.39 9.72
N LYS A 54 3.14 -12.57 8.56
CA LYS A 54 3.29 -13.79 7.76
C LYS A 54 4.68 -13.85 7.15
N ASN A 55 5.31 -15.00 7.27
CA ASN A 55 6.55 -15.26 6.56
C ASN A 55 6.34 -15.11 5.04
N ILE A 56 7.28 -14.45 4.36
CA ILE A 56 7.18 -14.12 2.94
C ILE A 56 7.03 -15.36 2.04
N LEU A 57 7.65 -16.49 2.41
CA LEU A 57 7.55 -17.73 1.65
C LEU A 57 6.16 -18.33 1.78
N LEU A 58 5.61 -18.38 3.00
CA LEU A 58 4.25 -18.88 3.23
C LEU A 58 3.20 -18.02 2.53
N ARG A 59 3.36 -16.69 2.56
CA ARG A 59 2.51 -15.76 1.82
C ARG A 59 2.55 -16.04 0.32
N TYR A 60 3.74 -16.25 -0.23
CA TYR A 60 3.92 -16.57 -1.64
C TYR A 60 3.26 -17.91 -2.03
N LEU A 61 3.50 -18.97 -1.26
CA LEU A 61 2.94 -20.30 -1.53
C LEU A 61 1.40 -20.29 -1.45
N GLN A 62 0.83 -19.65 -0.43
CA GLN A 62 -0.61 -19.48 -0.29
C GLN A 62 -1.20 -18.75 -1.50
N HIS A 63 -0.57 -17.64 -1.91
CA HIS A 63 -1.01 -16.88 -3.07
C HIS A 63 -1.00 -17.71 -4.36
N GLN A 64 0.04 -18.52 -4.57
CA GLN A 64 0.12 -19.45 -5.71
C GLN A 64 -0.96 -20.52 -5.65
N TRP A 65 -1.27 -21.05 -4.45
CA TRP A 65 -2.31 -22.06 -4.26
C TRP A 65 -3.70 -21.50 -4.55
N ASP A 66 -4.04 -20.34 -4.00
CA ASP A 66 -5.35 -19.68 -4.18
C ASP A 66 -5.59 -19.30 -5.64
N LYS A 67 -4.53 -18.92 -6.36
CA LYS A 67 -4.59 -18.68 -7.80
C LYS A 67 -4.90 -19.95 -8.60
N LYS A 68 -4.35 -21.10 -8.19
CA LYS A 68 -4.56 -22.40 -8.86
C LYS A 68 -5.88 -23.06 -8.49
N ASN A 69 -6.40 -22.78 -7.29
CA ASN A 69 -7.62 -23.35 -6.76
C ASN A 69 -8.59 -22.22 -6.42
N PRO A 70 -9.12 -21.49 -7.43
CA PRO A 70 -10.12 -20.49 -7.15
C PRO A 70 -11.29 -21.14 -6.40
N PRO A 71 -11.90 -20.45 -5.42
CA PRO A 71 -13.00 -21.00 -4.67
C PRO A 71 -14.11 -21.43 -5.65
N LYS A 72 -14.45 -22.72 -5.62
CA LYS A 72 -15.43 -23.40 -6.50
C LYS A 72 -16.85 -22.81 -6.50
N LYS A 73 -17.09 -21.72 -5.76
CA LYS A 73 -18.37 -21.00 -5.75
C LYS A 73 -18.60 -20.16 -7.02
N ARG A 74 -17.62 -20.04 -7.92
CA ARG A 74 -17.74 -19.35 -9.22
C ARG A 74 -17.78 -20.30 -10.43
N GLU A 75 -18.23 -21.54 -10.26
CA GLU A 75 -18.35 -22.53 -11.35
C GLU A 75 -19.76 -23.14 -11.48
N LEU A 76 -20.82 -22.41 -11.12
CA LEU A 76 -22.19 -22.88 -11.37
C LEU A 76 -22.79 -22.44 -12.73
N GLU A 77 -21.99 -21.84 -13.64
CA GLU A 77 -22.49 -21.33 -14.93
C GLU A 77 -21.87 -21.98 -16.18
N ASN A 78 -20.83 -22.82 -16.07
CA ASN A 78 -20.14 -23.39 -17.23
C ASN A 78 -20.07 -24.93 -17.21
N ALA A 79 -21.10 -25.61 -16.71
CA ALA A 79 -21.23 -27.06 -16.82
C ALA A 79 -22.04 -27.43 -18.09
N SER A 80 -21.43 -27.28 -19.26
CA SER A 80 -21.94 -27.88 -20.49
C SER A 80 -20.74 -28.28 -21.36
N ASN A 81 -20.68 -29.58 -21.64
CA ASN A 81 -19.63 -30.30 -22.38
C ASN A 81 -18.38 -30.66 -21.58
N ASP A 82 -18.38 -31.85 -20.96
CA ASP A 82 -17.80 -32.98 -21.68
C ASP A 82 -18.11 -34.32 -20.98
N LEU A 83 -18.64 -35.23 -21.78
CA LEU A 83 -18.81 -36.65 -21.48
C LEU A 83 -17.44 -37.33 -21.28
N HIS A 84 -17.48 -38.50 -20.62
CA HIS A 84 -16.42 -39.51 -20.48
C HIS A 84 -15.44 -39.24 -19.31
N ARG A 85 -15.26 -40.12 -18.31
CA ARG A 85 -15.29 -41.58 -18.28
C ARG A 85 -15.47 -42.08 -16.84
N LYS A 86 -16.45 -42.96 -16.68
CA LYS A 86 -16.78 -43.92 -15.61
C LYS A 86 -15.75 -44.04 -14.45
N ARG A 87 -16.18 -43.75 -13.21
CA ARG A 87 -15.59 -44.35 -11.99
C ARG A 87 -16.26 -45.71 -11.72
N PRO A 88 -15.52 -46.77 -11.38
CA PRO A 88 -16.12 -48.04 -10.97
C PRO A 88 -16.94 -47.85 -9.69
N ARG A 89 -18.17 -48.36 -9.69
CA ARG A 89 -19.04 -48.41 -8.52
C ARG A 89 -18.45 -49.44 -7.56
N LEU A 90 -18.00 -49.01 -6.38
CA LEU A 90 -17.72 -49.94 -5.28
C LEU A 90 -19.09 -50.46 -4.80
N GLU A 91 -19.31 -51.76 -4.95
CA GLU A 91 -20.50 -52.46 -4.46
C GLU A 91 -20.64 -52.27 -2.94
N PRO A 92 -21.80 -51.86 -2.41
CA PRO A 92 -22.12 -52.06 -1.02
C PRO A 92 -22.63 -53.50 -0.86
N ARG A 93 -21.76 -54.37 -0.33
CA ARG A 93 -22.20 -55.65 0.24
C ARG A 93 -22.86 -55.35 1.58
N ASP A 94 -24.16 -55.10 1.57
CA ASP A 94 -24.99 -55.15 2.76
C ASP A 94 -25.93 -56.34 2.70
N ASN A 95 -25.87 -57.09 3.80
CA ASN A 95 -26.63 -58.28 4.11
C ASN A 95 -28.14 -58.02 4.08
N ASN A 96 -28.91 -59.06 3.73
CA ASN A 96 -29.99 -59.64 4.55
C ASN A 96 -31.10 -60.28 3.69
N ASN A 97 -31.37 -61.55 3.97
CA ASN A 97 -32.68 -62.14 4.30
C ASN A 97 -33.04 -63.44 3.57
N THR A 98 -33.38 -64.41 4.43
CA THR A 98 -34.27 -65.58 4.26
C THR A 98 -33.64 -66.85 3.70
#